data_AF-A0A7W5PHC9-F1
#
_entry.id   AF-A0A7W5PHC9-F1
#
_cell.length_a   1.000
_cell.length_b   1.000
_cell.length_c   1.000
_cell.angle_alpha   90.00
_cell.angle_beta   90.00
_cell.angle_gamma   90.00
#
_symmetry.space_group_name_H-M   'P 1'
#
loop_
_entity.id
_entity.type
_entity.pdbx_description
1 polymer ?
#
loop_
_entity_poly.entity_id
_entity_poly.type
_entity_poly.pdbx_seq_one_letter_code
_entity_poly.pdbx_strand_id
1 'polypeptide(L)'
;MTAADRALAAWEVGPLSGMPGIIHLPISGVMLLASLTVTFFGDRTSALVLLVALGGWLLLALADLARDLWIRRHPYASARWLAGVRRAVGDDFLGGALERLRTCYGPDNAYVVRRADMALEIRIVRANQRAGQRRAEGNMLATIAWP
;
A
#
# COMPACT_ATOMS: atom_id res chain seq x y z
N MET A 1 3.96 20.10 -13.27
CA MET A 1 3.94 18.84 -12.48
C MET A 1 4.17 17.68 -13.43
N THR A 2 5.19 16.87 -13.17
CA THR A 2 5.73 15.87 -14.10
C THR A 2 5.04 14.50 -13.96
N ALA A 3 5.22 13.61 -14.93
CA ALA A 3 4.78 12.21 -14.82
C ALA A 3 5.46 11.48 -13.64
N ALA A 4 6.71 11.84 -13.34
CA ALA A 4 7.45 11.33 -12.19
C ALA A 4 6.80 11.71 -10.85
N ASP A 5 6.31 12.95 -10.71
CA ASP A 5 5.59 13.38 -9.48
C ASP A 5 4.32 12.54 -9.25
N ARG A 6 3.61 12.18 -10.33
CA ARG A 6 2.43 11.32 -10.26
C ARG A 6 2.79 9.89 -9.91
N ALA A 7 3.82 9.33 -10.55
CA ALA A 7 4.27 7.97 -10.30
C ALA A 7 4.76 7.80 -8.85
N LEU A 8 5.50 8.79 -8.34
CA LEU A 8 5.97 8.82 -6.95
C LEU A 8 4.79 8.88 -5.97
N ALA A 9 3.81 9.75 -6.20
CA ALA A 9 2.61 9.82 -5.37
C ALA A 9 1.77 8.53 -5.44
N ALA A 10 1.66 7.93 -6.62
CA ALA A 10 0.97 6.65 -6.81
C ALA A 10 1.66 5.50 -6.07
N TRP A 11 3.00 5.51 -6.04
CA TRP A 11 3.79 4.53 -5.29
C TRP A 11 3.66 4.71 -3.78
N GLU A 12 3.73 5.95 -3.29
CA GLU A 12 3.58 6.26 -1.85
C GLU A 12 2.18 5.88 -1.32
N VAL A 13 1.13 6.04 -2.13
CA VAL A 13 -0.28 5.75 -1.77
C VAL A 13 -0.78 4.42 -2.39
N GLY A 14 0.13 3.64 -2.98
CA GLY A 14 -0.21 2.44 -3.76
C GLY A 14 -0.77 1.31 -2.89
N PRO A 15 -1.35 0.25 -3.50
CA PRO A 15 -1.83 -0.92 -2.76
C PRO A 15 -0.71 -1.69 -2.05
N LEU A 16 0.55 -1.54 -2.50
CA LEU A 16 1.74 -2.04 -1.81
C LEU A 16 2.04 -1.25 -0.52
N SER A 17 1.39 -0.09 -0.30
CA SER A 17 1.66 0.80 0.84
C SER A 17 1.22 0.28 2.22
N GLY A 18 0.80 -0.99 2.30
CA GLY A 18 0.09 -1.57 3.42
C GLY A 18 0.74 -2.74 4.13
N MET A 19 1.85 -3.28 3.62
CA MET A 19 2.60 -4.30 4.36
C MET A 19 3.45 -3.58 5.42
N PRO A 20 3.20 -3.78 6.72
CA PRO A 20 4.08 -3.29 7.76
C PRO A 20 5.47 -3.91 7.56
N GLY A 21 6.55 -3.12 7.66
CA GLY A 21 7.92 -3.64 7.73
C GLY A 21 8.10 -4.79 8.74
N ILE A 22 7.26 -4.80 9.78
CA ILE A 22 7.18 -5.83 10.83
C ILE A 22 6.73 -7.20 10.29
N ILE A 23 5.92 -7.26 9.23
CA ILE A 23 5.49 -8.51 8.60
C ILE A 23 6.56 -9.03 7.62
N HIS A 24 7.31 -8.13 6.99
CA HIS A 24 8.37 -8.53 6.06
C HIS A 24 9.52 -9.29 6.74
N LEU A 25 9.95 -8.86 7.93
CA LEU A 25 11.09 -9.49 8.61
C LEU A 25 10.92 -11.01 8.86
N PRO A 26 9.82 -11.48 9.49
CA PRO A 26 9.63 -12.91 9.74
C PRO A 26 9.40 -13.71 8.45
N ILE A 27 8.67 -13.16 7.47
CA ILE A 27 8.44 -13.84 6.19
C ILE A 27 9.74 -13.97 5.39
N SER A 28 10.59 -12.93 5.40
CA SER A 28 11.91 -12.97 4.78
C SER A 28 12.80 -14.03 5.41
N GLY A 29 12.75 -14.20 6.74
CA GLY A 29 13.48 -15.27 7.43
C GLY A 29 13.01 -16.68 7.05
N VAL A 30 11.69 -16.90 6.98
CA VAL A 30 11.10 -18.18 6.56
C VAL A 30 11.42 -18.49 5.11
N MET A 31 11.32 -17.52 4.20
CA MET A 31 11.70 -17.72 2.80
C MET A 31 13.20 -18.01 2.64
N LEU A 32 14.07 -17.32 3.38
CA LEU A 32 15.50 -17.57 3.35
C LEU A 32 15.85 -19.00 3.81
N LEU A 33 15.24 -19.44 4.91
CA LEU A 33 15.39 -20.81 5.44
C LEU A 33 14.88 -21.86 4.44
N ALA A 34 13.73 -21.63 3.83
CA ALA A 34 13.21 -22.50 2.79
C ALA A 34 14.16 -22.56 1.58
N SER A 35 14.71 -21.41 1.15
CA SER A 35 15.66 -21.33 0.02
C SER A 35 16.95 -22.07 0.33
N LEU A 36 17.51 -21.91 1.52
CA LEU A 36 18.68 -22.66 1.97
C LEU A 36 18.38 -24.16 1.99
N THR A 37 17.28 -24.57 2.59
CA THR A 37 16.90 -26.00 2.67
C THR A 37 16.77 -26.64 1.29
N VAL A 38 16.09 -25.97 0.36
CA VAL A 38 15.93 -26.48 -1.02
C VAL A 38 17.24 -26.41 -1.81
N THR A 39 18.11 -25.44 -1.56
CA THR A 39 19.41 -25.35 -2.23
C THR A 39 20.36 -26.47 -1.77
N PHE A 40 20.29 -26.87 -0.50
CA PHE A 40 21.15 -27.92 0.05
C PHE A 40 20.60 -29.34 -0.10
N PHE A 41 19.28 -29.51 -0.12
CA PHE A 41 18.62 -30.83 -0.10
C PHE A 41 17.65 -31.07 -1.27
N GLY A 42 17.36 -30.05 -2.08
CA GLY A 42 16.43 -30.13 -3.22
C GLY A 42 17.12 -30.30 -4.56
N ASP A 43 16.33 -30.49 -5.62
CA ASP A 43 16.84 -30.54 -6.99
C ASP A 43 17.14 -29.13 -7.52
N ARG A 44 17.96 -29.04 -8.58
CA ARG A 44 18.37 -27.76 -9.18
C ARG A 44 17.17 -26.89 -9.59
N THR A 45 16.09 -27.50 -10.06
CA THR A 45 14.91 -26.77 -10.53
C THR A 45 14.21 -26.08 -9.37
N SER A 46 13.98 -26.80 -8.26
CA SER A 46 13.37 -26.23 -7.06
C SER A 46 14.26 -25.14 -6.45
N ALA A 47 15.58 -25.33 -6.44
CA ALA A 47 16.52 -24.33 -5.94
C ALA A 47 16.44 -23.02 -6.75
N LEU A 48 16.41 -23.11 -8.08
CA LEU A 48 16.28 -21.95 -8.96
C LEU A 48 14.93 -21.23 -8.77
N VAL A 49 13.82 -21.97 -8.69
CA VAL A 49 12.49 -21.39 -8.46
C VAL A 49 12.45 -20.64 -7.12
N LEU A 50 13.01 -21.22 -6.05
CA LEU A 50 13.04 -20.56 -4.75
C LEU A 50 13.96 -19.35 -4.70
N LEU A 51 15.10 -19.38 -5.40
CA LEU A 51 15.99 -18.23 -5.50
C LEU A 51 15.35 -17.06 -6.23
N VAL A 52 14.62 -17.32 -7.32
CA VAL A 52 13.85 -16.29 -8.04
C VAL A 52 12.75 -15.73 -7.16
N ALA A 53 12.00 -16.59 -6.46
CA ALA A 53 10.95 -16.17 -5.55
C ALA A 53 11.52 -15.31 -4.40
N LEU A 54 12.64 -15.72 -3.79
CA LEU A 54 13.34 -14.96 -2.76
C LEU A 54 13.84 -13.62 -3.28
N GLY A 55 14.45 -13.58 -4.47
CA GLY A 55 14.91 -12.35 -5.10
C GLY A 55 13.77 -11.37 -5.35
N GLY A 56 12.65 -11.84 -5.90
CA GLY A 56 11.44 -11.03 -6.09
C GLY A 56 10.88 -10.51 -4.76
N TRP A 57 10.85 -11.36 -3.73
CA TRP A 57 10.41 -10.97 -2.39
C TRP A 57 11.31 -9.88 -1.78
N LEU A 58 12.63 -10.05 -1.87
CA LEU A 58 13.61 -9.07 -1.37
C LEU A 58 13.48 -7.73 -2.09
N LEU A 59 13.25 -7.71 -3.40
CA LEU A 59 13.02 -6.48 -4.15
C LEU A 59 11.77 -5.73 -3.66
N LEU A 60 10.67 -6.45 -3.40
CA LEU A 60 9.46 -5.85 -2.82
C LEU A 60 9.72 -5.30 -1.43
N ALA A 61 10.41 -6.06 -0.56
CA ALA A 61 10.75 -5.62 0.79
C ALA A 61 11.66 -4.38 0.79
N LEU A 62 12.65 -4.33 -0.10
CA LEU A 62 13.53 -3.17 -0.27
C LEU A 62 12.77 -1.94 -0.79
N ALA A 63 11.83 -2.13 -1.72
CA ALA A 63 10.99 -1.05 -2.21
C ALA A 63 10.12 -0.47 -1.07
N ASP A 64 9.55 -1.31 -0.22
CA ASP A 64 8.77 -0.85 0.95
C ASP A 64 9.64 -0.15 2.00
N LEU A 65 10.84 -0.64 2.28
CA LEU A 65 11.82 0.04 3.14
C LEU A 65 12.21 1.41 2.59
N ALA A 66 12.48 1.49 1.29
CA ALA A 66 12.81 2.75 0.61
C ALA A 66 11.64 3.74 0.70
N ARG A 67 10.40 3.26 0.55
CA ARG A 67 9.18 4.05 0.72
C ARG A 67 9.04 4.61 2.13
N ASP A 68 9.21 3.79 3.15
CA ASP A 68 9.11 4.21 4.55
C ASP A 68 10.22 5.19 4.94
N LEU A 69 11.44 4.99 4.42
CA LEU A 69 12.53 5.95 4.58
C LEU A 69 12.21 7.28 3.88
N TRP A 70 11.67 7.21 2.67
CA TRP A 70 11.30 8.39 1.89
C TRP A 70 10.19 9.20 2.55
N ILE A 71 9.12 8.55 3.01
CA ILE A 71 8.01 9.21 3.73
C ILE A 71 8.50 9.82 5.04
N ARG A 72 9.40 9.15 5.79
CA ARG A 72 10.02 9.71 7.00
C ARG A 72 10.89 10.93 6.69
N ARG A 73 11.61 10.93 5.57
CA ARG A 73 12.46 12.05 5.14
C ARG A 73 11.65 13.23 4.60
N HIS A 74 10.47 12.96 4.03
CA HIS A 74 9.55 13.98 3.50
C HIS A 74 8.17 13.90 4.17
N PRO A 75 8.07 14.23 5.47
CA PRO A 75 6.88 13.94 6.26
C PRO A 75 5.64 14.75 5.85
N TYR A 76 5.83 15.95 5.30
CA TYR A 76 4.73 16.88 5.02
C TYR A 76 4.14 16.71 3.60
N ALA A 77 2.82 16.80 3.52
CA ALA A 77 2.08 16.75 2.26
C ALA A 77 2.12 18.11 1.54
N SER A 78 3.17 18.36 0.77
CA SER A 78 3.27 19.57 -0.06
C SER A 78 2.13 19.64 -1.10
N ALA A 79 1.74 20.84 -1.52
CA ALA A 79 0.72 21.04 -2.56
C ALA A 79 1.04 20.29 -3.86
N ARG A 80 2.33 20.23 -4.25
CA ARG A 80 2.79 19.47 -5.42
C ARG A 80 2.53 17.97 -5.26
N TRP A 81 2.78 17.43 -4.07
CA TRP A 81 2.52 16.02 -3.77
C TRP A 81 1.02 15.72 -3.77
N LEU A 82 0.21 16.55 -3.13
CA LEU A 82 -1.26 16.40 -3.12
C LEU A 82 -1.84 16.44 -4.53
N ALA A 83 -1.34 17.31 -5.41
CA ALA A 83 -1.73 17.31 -6.81
C ALA A 83 -1.33 16.01 -7.54
N GLY A 84 -0.20 15.41 -7.16
CA GLY A 84 0.23 14.08 -7.58
C GLY A 84 -0.75 12.99 -7.16
N VAL A 85 -1.09 12.96 -5.87
CA VAL A 85 -2.04 12.02 -5.27
C VAL A 85 -3.41 12.15 -5.92
N ARG A 86 -3.90 13.38 -6.10
CA ARG A 86 -5.14 13.67 -6.81
C ARG A 86 -5.23 12.98 -8.16
N ARG A 87 -4.17 13.09 -8.97
CA ARG A 87 -4.10 12.45 -10.29
C ARG A 87 -3.89 10.94 -10.25
N ALA A 88 -3.30 10.43 -9.16
CA ALA A 88 -3.03 9.00 -9.00
C ALA A 88 -4.25 8.23 -8.48
N VAL A 89 -5.06 8.85 -7.62
CA VAL A 89 -6.14 8.20 -6.89
C VAL A 89 -7.51 8.68 -7.36
N GLY A 90 -7.63 9.93 -7.80
CA GLY A 90 -8.90 10.58 -8.13
C GLY A 90 -9.35 11.54 -7.04
N ASP A 91 -10.20 12.51 -7.42
CA ASP A 91 -10.69 13.55 -6.51
C ASP A 91 -11.56 13.00 -5.38
N ASP A 92 -12.40 12.01 -5.66
CA ASP A 92 -13.33 11.45 -4.67
C ASP A 92 -12.59 10.81 -3.49
N PHE A 93 -11.54 10.04 -3.77
CA PHE A 93 -10.72 9.42 -2.73
C PHE A 93 -9.89 10.42 -1.95
N LEU A 94 -9.35 11.44 -2.64
CA LEU A 94 -8.59 12.50 -1.99
C LEU A 94 -9.50 13.30 -1.05
N GLY A 95 -10.69 13.67 -1.52
CA GLY A 95 -11.70 14.37 -0.74
C GLY A 95 -12.12 13.58 0.49
N GLY A 96 -12.51 12.30 0.31
CA GLY A 96 -12.89 11.43 1.42
C GLY A 96 -11.77 11.22 2.45
N ALA A 97 -10.51 11.13 2.01
CA ALA A 97 -9.37 11.02 2.92
C ALA A 97 -9.10 12.33 3.69
N LEU A 98 -9.19 13.49 3.03
CA LEU A 98 -9.06 14.79 3.69
C LEU A 98 -10.18 15.05 4.70
N GLU A 99 -11.41 14.67 4.37
CA GLU A 99 -12.55 14.79 5.28
C GLU A 99 -12.36 13.93 6.52
N ARG A 100 -11.85 12.71 6.36
CA ARG A 100 -11.50 11.84 7.48
C ARG A 100 -10.38 12.40 8.33
N LEU A 101 -9.31 12.92 7.73
CA LEU A 101 -8.25 13.62 8.48
C LEU A 101 -8.82 14.81 9.25
N ARG A 102 -9.70 15.60 8.64
CA ARG A 102 -10.37 16.71 9.32
C ARG A 102 -11.26 16.23 10.47
N THR A 103 -11.87 15.06 10.35
CA THR A 103 -12.70 14.50 11.42
C THR A 103 -11.85 13.99 12.58
N CYS A 104 -10.74 13.32 12.28
CA CYS A 104 -9.84 12.76 13.28
C CYS A 104 -8.98 13.81 13.98
N TYR A 105 -8.56 14.85 13.26
CA TYR A 105 -7.59 15.85 13.73
C TYR A 105 -8.10 17.29 13.71
N GLY A 106 -9.35 17.53 13.31
CA GLY A 106 -9.95 18.87 13.22
C GLY A 106 -9.99 19.70 14.51
N PRO A 107 -9.95 19.12 15.72
CA PRO A 107 -9.76 19.91 16.95
C PRO A 107 -8.36 20.55 17.07
N ASP A 108 -7.37 20.04 16.34
CA ASP A 108 -6.00 20.55 16.35
C ASP A 108 -5.77 21.52 15.18
N ASN A 109 -5.93 22.81 15.45
CA ASN A 109 -5.71 23.88 14.46
C ASN A 109 -4.23 23.99 14.01
N ALA A 110 -3.28 23.36 14.72
CA ALA A 110 -1.88 23.31 14.32
C ALA A 110 -1.53 22.05 13.50
N TYR A 111 -2.51 21.16 13.26
CA TYR A 111 -2.27 19.92 12.55
C TYR A 111 -1.90 20.18 11.08
N VAL A 112 -0.69 19.76 10.72
CA VAL A 112 -0.20 19.77 9.34
C VAL A 112 -0.36 18.37 8.76
N VAL A 113 -1.08 18.28 7.62
CA VAL A 113 -1.30 17.03 6.90
C VAL A 113 0.04 16.36 6.58
N ARG A 114 0.24 15.16 7.13
CA ARG A 114 1.41 14.32 6.87
C ARG A 114 1.12 13.35 5.73
N ARG A 115 2.17 12.99 4.98
CA ARG A 115 2.05 12.01 3.89
C ARG A 115 1.64 10.63 4.40
N ALA A 116 2.15 10.22 5.55
CA ALA A 116 1.81 8.94 6.18
C ALA A 116 0.33 8.86 6.53
N ASP A 117 -0.20 9.89 7.21
CA ASP A 117 -1.60 9.96 7.62
C ASP A 117 -2.53 9.98 6.40
N MET A 118 -2.16 10.76 5.38
CA MET A 118 -2.92 10.82 4.12
C MET A 118 -2.91 9.48 3.36
N ALA A 119 -1.76 8.81 3.28
CA ALA A 119 -1.67 7.50 2.63
C ALA A 119 -2.48 6.44 3.37
N LEU A 120 -2.51 6.50 4.72
CA LEU A 120 -3.35 5.65 5.54
C LEU A 120 -4.84 5.90 5.26
N GLU A 121 -5.30 7.15 5.31
CA GLU A 121 -6.71 7.46 5.10
C GLU A 121 -7.19 7.08 3.69
N ILE A 122 -6.38 7.34 2.65
CA ILE A 122 -6.71 6.91 1.28
C ILE A 122 -6.86 5.39 1.20
N ARG A 123 -6.02 4.63 1.90
CA ARG A 123 -6.17 3.17 1.97
C ARG A 123 -7.48 2.77 2.63
N ILE A 124 -7.86 3.42 3.73
CA ILE A 124 -9.11 3.06 4.42
C ILE A 124 -10.32 3.40 3.54
N VAL A 125 -10.31 4.55 2.85
CA VAL A 125 -11.37 4.90 1.88
C VAL A 125 -11.46 3.84 0.76
N ARG A 126 -10.33 3.43 0.17
CA ARG A 126 -10.28 2.35 -0.83
C ARG A 126 -10.79 1.01 -0.29
N ALA A 127 -10.39 0.64 0.93
CA ALA A 127 -10.81 -0.61 1.55
C ALA A 127 -12.32 -0.61 1.80
N ASN A 128 -12.88 0.50 2.27
CA ASN A 128 -14.30 0.67 2.51
C ASN A 128 -15.10 0.60 1.21
N GLN A 129 -14.62 1.20 0.12
CA GLN A 129 -15.30 1.12 -1.17
C GLN A 129 -15.29 -0.32 -1.72
N ARG A 130 -14.16 -1.03 -1.64
CA ARG A 130 -14.08 -2.45 -2.04
C ARG A 130 -15.00 -3.32 -1.17
N ALA A 131 -15.13 -3.02 0.11
CA ALA A 131 -16.07 -3.71 0.99
C ALA A 131 -17.53 -3.40 0.60
N GLY A 132 -17.85 -2.14 0.27
CA GLY A 132 -19.16 -1.73 -0.24
C GLY A 132 -19.52 -2.40 -1.55
N GLN A 133 -18.60 -2.45 -2.51
CA GLN A 133 -18.78 -3.16 -3.79
C GLN A 133 -19.06 -4.65 -3.58
N ARG A 134 -18.27 -5.33 -2.73
CA ARG A 134 -18.50 -6.75 -2.41
C ARG A 134 -19.84 -7.00 -1.73
N ARG A 135 -20.33 -6.07 -0.89
CA ARG A 135 -21.68 -6.16 -0.31
C ARG A 135 -22.77 -5.93 -1.35
N ALA A 136 -22.56 -5.00 -2.28
CA ALA A 136 -23.51 -4.75 -3.37
C ALA A 136 -23.59 -5.95 -4.33
N GLU A 137 -22.45 -6.54 -4.70
CA GLU A 137 -22.36 -7.76 -5.50
C GLU A 137 -22.99 -8.95 -4.75
N GLY A 138 -22.69 -9.14 -3.47
CA GLY A 138 -23.29 -10.17 -2.64
C GLY A 138 -24.81 -10.03 -2.52
N ASN A 139 -25.31 -8.80 -2.35
CA ASN A 139 -26.75 -8.51 -2.36
C ASN A 139 -27.37 -8.75 -3.74
N MET A 140 -26.70 -8.39 -4.83
CA MET A 140 -27.18 -8.64 -6.19
C MET A 140 -27.30 -10.13 -6.49
N LEU A 141 -26.31 -10.92 -6.07
CA LEU A 141 -26.35 -12.39 -6.20
C LEU A 141 -27.46 -13.00 -5.32
N ALA A 142 -27.69 -12.48 -4.11
CA ALA A 142 -28.79 -12.93 -3.26
C ALA A 142 -30.17 -12.60 -3.84
N THR A 143 -30.32 -11.44 -4.49
CA THR A 143 -31.55 -11.04 -5.19
C THR A 143 -31.81 -11.85 -6.47
N ILE A 144 -30.78 -12.31 -7.17
CA ILE A 144 -30.93 -13.16 -8.37
C ILE A 144 -31.16 -14.64 -7.99
N ALA A 145 -30.63 -15.09 -6.85
CA ALA A 145 -30.75 -16.47 -6.37
C ALA A 145 -32.11 -16.81 -5.72
N TRP A 146 -33.01 -15.83 -5.57
CA TRP A 146 -34.35 -16.04 -5.02
C TRP A 146 -35.42 -15.41 -5.93
N PRO A 147 -36.03 -16.19 -6.85
CA PRO A 147 -37.29 -15.82 -7.50
C PRO A 147 -38.49 -15.92 -6.55
#